data_AF-A0A2R4MZB3-F1
#
_entry.id   AF-A0A2R4MZB3-F1
#
_cell.length_a   1.000
_cell.length_b   1.000
_cell.length_c   1.000
_cell.angle_alpha   90.00
_cell.angle_beta   90.00
_cell.angle_gamma   90.00
#
_symmetry.space_group_name_H-M   'P 1'
#
loop_
_entity.id
_entity.type
_entity.pdbx_description
1 polymer ?
#
loop_
_entity_poly.entity_id
_entity_poly.type
_entity_poly.pdbx_seq_one_letter_code
_entity_poly.pdbx_strand_id
1 'polypeptide(L)'
;MIARKEGIVLTVKRDLGDYQELEVEMGGEKARAVNYPPLTGPCQPGDRVLLNTTAVELGLGTGGFHYVMANFSRPREELQGQGHIMKLRYTPMQLKVLAAEEEASPWHQELKNFTGLKKTPVVCATLHSQLPAVCVGIQRECCHRLRVVYVMTDGAALPLAFSRLVRELKEKGLISATVTCGHAFGGDLEAVNLYSALAVAKVAARADVIVIAMGPGIVGTGSKWGYTGVEQGQAINAVHTMGGKAIAVPRLSFADPRPRHQGVSHHTLTALAEVALAPCQLALPRLEPAKAHLVRRQLTGAGILTKHRLYELEADDLVKAMVEEYQLQVTTMGRSPAEDREFFAAAAAAGRLAARQIVW
;
A
#
# COMPACT_ATOMS: atom_id res chain seq x y z
N MET A 1 1.33 -13.56 -21.14
CA MET A 1 1.84 -14.96 -21.24
C MET A 1 2.91 -15.15 -20.17
N ILE A 2 3.05 -16.33 -19.57
CA ILE A 2 3.89 -16.58 -18.37
C ILE A 2 5.09 -17.45 -18.76
N ALA A 3 6.31 -17.00 -18.46
CA ALA A 3 7.53 -17.79 -18.56
C ALA A 3 7.75 -18.59 -17.26
N ARG A 4 8.15 -19.85 -17.40
CA ARG A 4 8.32 -20.79 -16.29
C ARG A 4 9.57 -21.62 -16.46
N LYS A 5 10.27 -21.90 -15.35
CA LYS A 5 11.42 -22.81 -15.31
C LYS A 5 11.37 -23.65 -14.04
N GLU A 6 11.86 -24.89 -14.13
CA GLU A 6 12.13 -25.68 -12.93
C GLU A 6 13.41 -25.19 -12.25
N GLY A 7 13.47 -25.33 -10.93
CA GLY A 7 14.66 -25.09 -10.15
C GLY A 7 14.75 -25.96 -8.90
N ILE A 8 15.93 -25.97 -8.29
CA ILE A 8 16.19 -26.62 -7.00
C ILE A 8 16.43 -25.55 -5.95
N VAL A 9 15.77 -25.64 -4.81
CA VAL A 9 16.04 -24.77 -3.66
C VAL A 9 17.41 -25.12 -3.09
N LEU A 10 18.35 -24.18 -3.13
CA LEU A 10 19.68 -24.36 -2.56
C LEU A 10 19.69 -23.99 -1.07
N THR A 11 19.17 -22.80 -0.75
CA THR A 11 19.10 -22.32 0.64
C THR A 11 17.87 -21.46 0.87
N VAL A 12 17.32 -21.51 2.09
CA VAL A 12 16.32 -20.57 2.59
C VAL A 12 17.06 -19.43 3.26
N LYS A 13 17.16 -18.26 2.61
CA LYS A 13 17.89 -17.09 3.12
C LYS A 13 17.13 -16.38 4.24
N ARG A 14 15.81 -16.43 4.18
CA ARG A 14 14.91 -15.83 5.17
C ARG A 14 13.60 -16.59 5.19
N ASP A 15 13.08 -16.81 6.37
CA ASP A 15 11.77 -17.42 6.61
C ASP A 15 11.02 -16.60 7.67
N LEU A 16 9.84 -16.09 7.30
CA LEU A 16 8.95 -15.32 8.17
C LEU A 16 7.60 -16.04 8.39
N GLY A 17 7.51 -17.32 8.05
CA GLY A 17 6.29 -18.14 8.15
C GLY A 17 5.34 -17.98 6.96
N ASP A 18 5.01 -16.75 6.58
CA ASP A 18 4.13 -16.42 5.45
C ASP A 18 4.90 -15.88 4.22
N TYR A 19 6.22 -15.80 4.32
CA TYR A 19 7.13 -15.33 3.28
C TYR A 19 8.51 -15.98 3.42
N GLN A 20 9.07 -16.48 2.32
CA GLN A 20 10.44 -16.98 2.27
C GLN A 20 11.24 -16.33 1.13
N GLU A 21 12.47 -15.92 1.42
CA GLU A 21 13.47 -15.57 0.41
C GLU A 21 14.38 -16.78 0.19
N LEU A 22 14.46 -17.24 -1.06
CA LEU A 22 15.17 -18.45 -1.45
C LEU A 22 16.34 -18.10 -2.39
N GLU A 23 17.40 -18.88 -2.30
CA GLU A 23 18.38 -19.04 -3.37
C GLU A 23 18.09 -20.37 -4.06
N VAL A 24 17.93 -20.33 -5.38
CA VAL A 24 17.57 -21.48 -6.22
C VAL A 24 18.60 -21.68 -7.33
N GLU A 25 18.80 -22.92 -7.75
CA GLU A 25 19.54 -23.25 -8.96
C GLU A 25 18.56 -23.48 -10.11
N MET A 26 18.78 -22.81 -11.24
CA MET A 26 18.03 -23.01 -12.48
C MET A 26 18.99 -23.02 -13.67
N GLY A 27 19.03 -24.14 -14.42
CA GLY A 27 19.87 -24.24 -15.60
C GLY A 27 21.37 -24.04 -15.33
N GLY A 28 21.85 -24.46 -14.16
CA GLY A 28 23.25 -24.31 -13.73
C GLY A 28 23.61 -22.95 -13.13
N GLU A 29 22.67 -22.00 -13.08
CA GLU A 29 22.90 -20.67 -12.50
C GLU A 29 22.13 -20.48 -11.18
N LYS A 30 22.70 -19.69 -10.27
CA LYS A 30 22.03 -19.28 -9.04
C LYS A 30 21.14 -18.08 -9.27
N ALA A 31 19.93 -18.14 -8.74
CA ALA A 31 18.97 -17.05 -8.79
C ALA A 31 18.25 -16.86 -7.46
N ARG A 32 17.60 -15.71 -7.31
CA ARG A 32 16.79 -15.39 -6.13
C ARG A 32 15.34 -15.69 -6.42
N ALA A 33 14.65 -16.29 -5.46
CA ALA A 33 13.22 -16.55 -5.57
C ALA A 33 12.49 -16.16 -4.29
N VAL A 34 11.19 -15.89 -4.42
CA VAL A 34 10.25 -15.71 -3.32
C VAL A 34 9.28 -16.88 -3.32
N ASN A 35 9.05 -17.43 -2.14
CA ASN A 35 7.98 -18.38 -1.88
C ASN A 35 7.00 -17.77 -0.88
N TYR A 36 5.70 -18.00 -1.11
CA TYR A 36 4.66 -17.65 -0.15
C TYR A 36 4.09 -18.95 0.40
N PRO A 37 4.55 -19.42 1.58
CA PRO A 37 4.09 -20.68 2.14
C PRO A 37 2.56 -20.86 2.18
N PRO A 38 1.72 -19.83 2.41
CA PRO A 38 0.27 -19.98 2.32
C PRO A 38 -0.30 -20.34 0.93
N LEU A 39 0.51 -20.27 -0.14
CA LEU A 39 0.10 -20.62 -1.51
C LEU A 39 0.70 -21.94 -1.99
N THR A 40 1.90 -22.25 -1.54
CA THR A 40 2.77 -23.28 -2.17
C THR A 40 3.48 -24.17 -1.14
N GLY A 41 3.18 -23.99 0.14
CA GLY A 41 3.84 -24.65 1.25
C GLY A 41 5.25 -24.14 1.52
N PRO A 42 5.83 -24.43 2.70
CA PRO A 42 7.20 -24.06 3.02
C PRO A 42 8.18 -24.83 2.15
N CYS A 43 9.14 -24.12 1.56
CA CYS A 43 10.24 -24.72 0.81
C CYS A 43 11.43 -25.06 1.73
N GLN A 44 12.16 -26.12 1.40
CA GLN A 44 13.39 -26.55 2.07
C GLN A 44 14.53 -26.76 1.05
N PRO A 45 15.80 -26.71 1.48
CA PRO A 45 16.93 -27.10 0.63
C PRO A 45 16.74 -28.48 0.01
N GLY A 46 17.00 -28.60 -1.29
CA GLY A 46 16.77 -29.81 -2.08
C GLY A 46 15.38 -29.90 -2.72
N ASP A 47 14.44 -29.03 -2.37
CA ASP A 47 13.10 -29.07 -2.97
C ASP A 47 13.13 -28.72 -4.46
N ARG A 48 12.38 -29.49 -5.25
CA ARG A 48 12.13 -29.21 -6.66
C ARG A 48 10.94 -28.28 -6.79
N VAL A 49 11.13 -27.12 -7.41
CA VAL A 49 10.11 -26.08 -7.54
C VAL A 49 9.89 -25.66 -8.99
N LEU A 50 8.67 -25.25 -9.31
CA LEU A 50 8.34 -24.54 -10.53
C LEU A 50 8.33 -23.04 -10.25
N LEU A 51 9.07 -22.26 -11.04
CA LEU A 51 9.27 -20.82 -10.84
C LEU A 51 8.64 -20.02 -11.98
N ASN A 52 7.96 -18.93 -11.65
CA ASN A 52 7.60 -17.88 -12.59
C ASN A 52 8.82 -16.98 -12.80
N THR A 53 9.35 -17.00 -14.03
CA THR A 53 10.56 -16.26 -14.40
C THR A 53 10.28 -14.97 -15.18
N THR A 54 9.02 -14.74 -15.54
CA THR A 54 8.57 -13.70 -16.48
C THR A 54 9.16 -12.33 -16.19
N ALA A 55 9.06 -11.85 -14.95
CA ALA A 55 9.44 -10.47 -14.64
C ALA A 55 10.96 -10.25 -14.69
N VAL A 56 11.75 -11.26 -14.35
CA VAL A 56 13.21 -11.20 -14.42
C VAL A 56 13.67 -11.31 -15.87
N GLU A 57 13.07 -12.18 -16.67
CA GLU A 57 13.37 -12.30 -18.10
C GLU A 57 13.04 -11.02 -18.88
N LEU A 58 12.01 -10.29 -18.47
CA LEU A 58 11.66 -8.98 -19.02
C LEU A 58 12.48 -7.81 -18.43
N GLY A 59 13.42 -8.08 -17.52
CA GLY A 59 14.23 -7.04 -16.88
C GLY A 59 13.41 -6.05 -16.03
N LEU A 60 12.27 -6.47 -15.49
CA LEU A 60 11.40 -5.60 -14.69
C LEU A 60 11.96 -5.40 -13.28
N GLY A 61 11.63 -4.25 -12.69
CA GLY A 61 12.02 -3.85 -11.33
C GLY A 61 11.33 -4.64 -10.21
N THR A 62 11.46 -5.97 -10.20
CA THR A 62 10.91 -6.88 -9.18
C THR A 62 11.89 -7.18 -8.05
N GLY A 63 13.03 -6.48 -8.00
CA GLY A 63 14.14 -6.81 -7.10
C GLY A 63 14.95 -8.04 -7.53
N GLY A 64 14.72 -8.54 -8.76
CA GLY A 64 15.42 -9.70 -9.32
C GLY A 64 14.93 -11.03 -8.78
N PHE A 65 13.67 -11.10 -8.31
CA PHE A 65 13.09 -12.32 -7.75
C PHE A 65 12.22 -13.05 -8.78
N HIS A 66 12.43 -14.36 -8.86
CA HIS A 66 11.44 -15.30 -9.39
C HIS A 66 10.40 -15.64 -8.30
N TYR A 67 9.26 -16.22 -8.69
CA TYR A 67 8.20 -16.57 -7.74
C TYR A 67 7.87 -18.05 -7.84
N VAL A 68 7.87 -18.76 -6.70
CA VAL A 68 7.47 -20.18 -6.65
C VAL A 68 5.99 -20.29 -7.02
N MET A 69 5.70 -21.12 -8.02
CA MET A 69 4.35 -21.47 -8.47
C MET A 69 3.87 -22.79 -7.89
N ALA A 70 4.79 -23.73 -7.66
CA ALA A 70 4.51 -25.02 -7.06
C ALA A 70 5.79 -25.62 -6.46
N ASN A 71 5.65 -26.38 -5.39
CA ASN A 71 6.70 -27.22 -4.83
C ASN A 71 6.39 -28.69 -5.13
N PHE A 72 7.15 -29.32 -6.02
CA PHE A 72 6.94 -30.71 -6.44
C PHE A 72 7.32 -31.72 -5.36
N SER A 73 8.17 -31.34 -4.42
CA SER A 73 8.49 -32.17 -3.25
C SER A 73 7.35 -32.20 -2.24
N ARG A 74 6.41 -31.24 -2.30
CA ARG A 74 5.28 -31.09 -1.38
C ARG A 74 3.99 -30.76 -2.13
N PRO A 75 3.49 -31.67 -2.98
CA PRO A 75 2.42 -31.36 -3.93
C PRO A 75 1.01 -31.34 -3.32
N ARG A 76 0.86 -31.64 -2.02
CA ARG A 76 -0.44 -31.77 -1.36
C ARG A 76 -0.47 -30.93 -0.09
N GLU A 77 -1.51 -30.13 0.02
CA GLU A 77 -1.91 -29.47 1.26
C GLU A 77 -3.39 -29.72 1.54
N GLU A 78 -3.73 -29.80 2.82
CA GLU A 78 -5.12 -29.89 3.24
C GLU A 78 -5.72 -28.49 3.38
N LEU A 79 -7.02 -28.37 3.07
CA LEU A 79 -7.73 -27.10 3.23
C LEU A 79 -7.85 -26.76 4.72
N GLN A 80 -7.34 -25.60 5.13
CA GLN A 80 -7.39 -25.12 6.51
C GLN A 80 -8.25 -23.86 6.66
N GLY A 81 -8.55 -23.52 7.92
CA GLY A 81 -9.22 -22.27 8.30
C GLY A 81 -10.72 -22.20 7.96
N GLN A 82 -11.37 -21.17 8.48
CA GLN A 82 -12.77 -20.85 8.19
C GLN A 82 -12.89 -19.96 6.93
N GLY A 83 -14.12 -19.58 6.61
CA GLY A 83 -14.43 -18.73 5.47
C GLY A 83 -14.58 -19.50 4.17
N HIS A 84 -15.14 -18.86 3.16
CA HIS A 84 -15.37 -19.41 1.83
C HIS A 84 -15.16 -18.38 0.70
N ILE A 85 -14.85 -17.12 1.04
CA ILE A 85 -14.58 -16.11 0.03
C ILE A 85 -13.21 -16.37 -0.60
N MET A 86 -13.17 -16.34 -1.93
CA MET A 86 -11.97 -16.63 -2.71
C MET A 86 -11.28 -15.34 -3.16
N LYS A 87 -9.95 -15.28 -2.98
CA LYS A 87 -9.02 -14.30 -3.56
C LYS A 87 -8.35 -14.90 -4.78
N LEU A 88 -7.83 -14.06 -5.68
CA LEU A 88 -7.32 -14.47 -7.00
C LEU A 88 -8.26 -15.41 -7.78
N ARG A 89 -9.58 -15.15 -7.71
CA ARG A 89 -10.66 -16.01 -8.23
C ARG A 89 -10.42 -16.49 -9.67
N TYR A 90 -10.68 -17.78 -9.90
CA TYR A 90 -10.57 -18.44 -11.21
C TYR A 90 -9.16 -18.47 -11.81
N THR A 91 -8.14 -18.13 -11.03
CA THR A 91 -6.75 -18.42 -11.37
C THR A 91 -6.31 -19.74 -10.74
N PRO A 92 -5.28 -20.42 -11.28
CA PRO A 92 -4.69 -21.59 -10.63
C PRO A 92 -4.11 -21.33 -9.24
N MET A 93 -3.96 -20.05 -8.84
CA MET A 93 -3.43 -19.63 -7.53
C MET A 93 -4.54 -19.08 -6.61
N GLN A 94 -5.82 -19.34 -6.91
CA GLN A 94 -6.91 -18.90 -6.05
C GLN A 94 -6.80 -19.51 -4.64
N LEU A 95 -7.11 -18.71 -3.63
CA LEU A 95 -7.05 -19.12 -2.23
C LEU A 95 -8.29 -18.67 -1.48
N LYS A 96 -8.64 -19.44 -0.45
CA LYS A 96 -9.74 -19.16 0.45
C LYS A 96 -9.27 -18.24 1.58
N VAL A 97 -10.09 -17.27 1.94
CA VAL A 97 -9.91 -16.44 3.13
C VAL A 97 -11.20 -16.43 3.95
N LEU A 98 -11.11 -15.96 5.20
CA LEU A 98 -12.26 -15.53 5.97
C LEU A 98 -12.38 -14.01 5.84
N ALA A 99 -13.19 -13.54 4.89
CA ALA A 99 -13.52 -12.13 4.80
C ALA A 99 -14.36 -11.73 6.02
N ALA A 100 -14.08 -10.55 6.58
CA ALA A 100 -14.65 -10.12 7.85
C ALA A 100 -16.18 -9.93 7.76
N GLU A 101 -16.73 -9.68 6.58
CA GLU A 101 -18.16 -9.62 6.30
C GLU A 101 -18.88 -10.98 6.17
N GLU A 102 -18.16 -12.11 6.11
CA GLU A 102 -18.78 -13.44 6.03
C GLU A 102 -19.55 -13.80 7.31
N GLU A 103 -20.61 -14.60 7.20
CA GLU A 103 -21.42 -15.04 8.35
C GLU A 103 -20.60 -15.76 9.44
N ALA A 104 -19.57 -16.50 9.03
CA ALA A 104 -18.65 -17.19 9.94
C ALA A 104 -17.69 -16.24 10.68
N SER A 105 -17.56 -14.99 10.25
CA SER A 105 -16.68 -14.01 10.88
C SER A 105 -17.29 -13.50 12.19
N PRO A 106 -16.48 -13.34 13.26
CA PRO A 106 -16.96 -12.74 14.51
C PRO A 106 -17.43 -11.29 14.34
N TRP A 107 -17.07 -10.64 13.24
CA TRP A 107 -17.42 -9.25 12.94
C TRP A 107 -18.70 -9.09 12.12
N HIS A 108 -19.30 -10.20 11.65
CA HIS A 108 -20.43 -10.18 10.72
C HIS A 108 -21.57 -9.29 11.19
N GLN A 109 -22.01 -9.47 12.45
CA GLN A 109 -23.16 -8.76 12.99
C GLN A 109 -22.87 -7.26 13.17
N GLU A 110 -21.66 -6.88 13.57
CA GLU A 110 -21.30 -5.47 13.69
C GLU A 110 -21.21 -4.79 12.32
N LEU A 111 -20.66 -5.48 11.31
CA LEU A 111 -20.58 -4.99 9.94
C LEU A 111 -21.95 -4.85 9.27
N LYS A 112 -22.87 -5.78 9.54
CA LYS A 112 -24.26 -5.69 9.07
C LYS A 112 -24.97 -4.43 9.59
N ASN A 113 -24.60 -3.97 10.77
CA ASN A 113 -25.15 -2.77 11.41
C ASN A 113 -24.29 -1.51 11.16
N PHE A 114 -23.28 -1.58 10.30
CA PHE A 114 -22.41 -0.44 10.02
C PHE A 114 -23.16 0.66 9.28
N THR A 115 -23.18 1.87 9.85
CA THR A 115 -23.91 3.02 9.30
C THR A 115 -23.01 4.10 8.68
N GLY A 116 -21.69 3.89 8.63
CA GLY A 116 -20.73 4.85 8.07
C GLY A 116 -19.52 5.10 8.95
N LEU A 117 -18.54 5.80 8.39
CA LEU A 117 -17.23 6.09 9.00
C LEU A 117 -17.30 7.15 10.10
N LYS A 118 -18.46 7.77 10.36
CA LYS A 118 -18.64 8.79 11.42
C LYS A 118 -17.54 9.87 11.37
N LYS A 119 -17.25 10.40 10.18
CA LYS A 119 -16.23 11.43 9.94
C LYS A 119 -14.79 11.03 10.27
N THR A 120 -14.50 9.73 10.40
CA THR A 120 -13.12 9.20 10.57
C THR A 120 -12.22 9.71 9.43
N PRO A 121 -11.02 10.25 9.73
CA PRO A 121 -10.07 10.68 8.73
C PRO A 121 -9.47 9.48 7.99
N VAL A 122 -9.40 9.59 6.67
CA VAL A 122 -8.84 8.56 5.79
C VAL A 122 -7.82 9.17 4.85
N VAL A 123 -6.56 8.78 5.00
CA VAL A 123 -5.45 9.21 4.14
C VAL A 123 -5.42 8.32 2.90
N CYS A 124 -5.70 8.91 1.73
CA CYS A 124 -5.69 8.27 0.44
C CYS A 124 -4.33 8.54 -0.23
N ALA A 125 -3.39 7.61 -0.08
CA ALA A 125 -2.08 7.67 -0.71
C ALA A 125 -2.09 6.99 -2.09
N THR A 126 -1.05 7.26 -2.88
CA THR A 126 -0.93 6.78 -4.26
C THR A 126 0.20 5.75 -4.41
N LEU A 127 1.10 5.66 -3.45
CA LEU A 127 2.23 4.74 -3.45
C LEU A 127 2.39 4.10 -2.09
N HIS A 128 2.75 2.82 -2.11
CA HIS A 128 3.09 2.07 -0.92
C HIS A 128 4.23 2.73 -0.11
N SER A 129 5.21 3.35 -0.79
CA SER A 129 6.34 4.05 -0.16
C SER A 129 5.94 5.32 0.61
N GLN A 130 4.71 5.81 0.47
CA GLN A 130 4.21 6.94 1.27
C GLN A 130 3.75 6.51 2.67
N LEU A 131 3.41 5.23 2.86
CA LEU A 131 2.84 4.70 4.09
C LEU A 131 3.69 5.01 5.34
N PRO A 132 5.03 4.82 5.35
CA PRO A 132 5.84 5.10 6.54
C PRO A 132 5.77 6.57 6.98
N ALA A 133 5.89 7.49 6.03
CA ALA A 133 5.84 8.94 6.31
C ALA A 133 4.46 9.37 6.83
N VAL A 134 3.37 8.84 6.23
CA VAL A 134 2.00 9.07 6.75
C VAL A 134 1.90 8.61 8.20
N CYS A 135 2.35 7.40 8.52
CA CYS A 135 2.28 6.87 9.89
C CYS A 135 3.09 7.72 10.88
N VAL A 136 4.31 8.15 10.51
CA VAL A 136 5.12 9.05 11.35
C VAL A 136 4.40 10.37 11.60
N GLY A 137 3.81 10.97 10.55
CA GLY A 137 3.05 12.20 10.68
C GLY A 137 1.84 12.08 11.61
N ILE A 138 1.16 10.93 11.59
CA ILE A 138 0.05 10.64 12.52
C ILE A 138 0.57 10.54 13.95
N GLN A 139 1.57 9.69 14.19
CA GLN A 139 2.03 9.36 15.54
C GLN A 139 2.77 10.52 16.23
N ARG A 140 3.38 11.44 15.47
CA ARG A 140 4.06 12.62 16.03
C ARG A 140 3.14 13.78 16.39
N GLU A 141 1.96 13.85 15.77
CA GLU A 141 1.02 14.94 16.02
C GLU A 141 0.21 14.73 17.32
N CYS A 142 0.13 13.49 17.82
CA CYS A 142 -0.62 13.16 19.02
C CYS A 142 0.31 12.71 20.15
N CYS A 143 0.01 13.13 21.38
CA CYS A 143 0.68 12.64 22.59
C CYS A 143 0.29 11.20 22.94
N HIS A 144 -0.86 10.74 22.46
CA HIS A 144 -1.33 9.36 22.57
C HIS A 144 -1.21 8.64 21.24
N ARG A 145 -0.93 7.33 21.31
CA ARG A 145 -0.79 6.48 20.15
C ARG A 145 -2.15 6.23 19.50
N LEU A 146 -2.32 6.72 18.26
CA LEU A 146 -3.53 6.50 17.47
C LEU A 146 -3.51 5.11 16.83
N ARG A 147 -4.69 4.48 16.75
CA ARG A 147 -4.92 3.22 16.04
C ARG A 147 -4.95 3.48 14.53
N VAL A 148 -3.79 3.35 13.90
CA VAL A 148 -3.64 3.48 12.44
C VAL A 148 -3.90 2.14 11.79
N VAL A 149 -4.90 2.08 10.91
CA VAL A 149 -5.22 0.88 10.14
C VAL A 149 -4.88 1.09 8.67
N TYR A 150 -4.04 0.21 8.13
CA TYR A 150 -3.64 0.24 6.72
C TYR A 150 -4.56 -0.65 5.88
N VAL A 151 -5.28 -0.05 4.94
CA VAL A 151 -6.07 -0.75 3.93
C VAL A 151 -5.24 -0.88 2.66
N MET A 152 -4.83 -2.11 2.34
CA MET A 152 -4.11 -2.44 1.11
C MET A 152 -5.10 -2.81 -0.01
N THR A 153 -5.14 -1.98 -1.04
CA THR A 153 -5.94 -2.26 -2.25
C THR A 153 -5.30 -3.33 -3.13
N ASP A 154 -6.07 -3.87 -4.06
CA ASP A 154 -5.61 -4.86 -5.04
C ASP A 154 -5.00 -4.24 -6.29
N GLY A 155 -4.52 -2.99 -6.23
CA GLY A 155 -3.86 -2.33 -7.36
C GLY A 155 -2.68 -3.12 -7.96
N ALA A 156 -2.08 -4.03 -7.20
CA ALA A 156 -1.11 -5.02 -7.67
C ALA A 156 -1.50 -6.48 -7.34
N ALA A 157 -2.66 -6.71 -6.72
CA ALA A 157 -3.24 -8.01 -6.38
C ALA A 157 -2.24 -9.03 -5.79
N LEU A 158 -1.44 -8.61 -4.80
CA LEU A 158 -0.37 -9.41 -4.21
C LEU A 158 -0.60 -9.72 -2.71
N PRO A 159 0.11 -10.71 -2.13
CA PRO A 159 0.11 -10.93 -0.70
C PRO A 159 0.76 -9.77 0.07
N LEU A 160 0.13 -9.34 1.16
CA LEU A 160 0.70 -8.34 2.09
C LEU A 160 2.08 -8.76 2.61
N ALA A 161 2.28 -10.06 2.77
CA ALA A 161 3.50 -10.71 3.25
C ALA A 161 4.77 -10.25 2.49
N PHE A 162 4.64 -9.82 1.24
CA PHE A 162 5.75 -9.28 0.44
C PHE A 162 6.32 -7.97 1.00
N SER A 163 5.52 -7.17 1.70
CA SER A 163 5.94 -5.85 2.18
C SER A 163 6.74 -5.96 3.48
N ARG A 164 8.06 -5.81 3.37
CA ARG A 164 8.94 -5.61 4.54
C ARG A 164 8.61 -4.33 5.30
N LEU A 165 8.19 -3.27 4.60
CA LEU A 165 7.81 -2.00 5.22
C LEU A 165 6.62 -2.19 6.15
N VAL A 166 5.58 -2.94 5.73
CA VAL A 166 4.41 -3.17 6.60
C VAL A 166 4.80 -3.96 7.84
N ARG A 167 5.69 -4.96 7.74
CA ARG A 167 6.19 -5.70 8.91
C ARG A 167 6.93 -4.77 9.88
N GLU A 168 7.88 -3.98 9.38
CA GLU A 168 8.64 -3.03 10.18
C GLU A 168 7.72 -2.00 10.86
N LEU A 169 6.73 -1.47 10.14
CA LEU A 169 5.75 -0.53 10.70
C LEU A 169 4.87 -1.19 11.78
N LYS A 170 4.53 -2.48 11.66
CA LYS A 170 3.81 -3.21 12.71
C LYS A 170 4.69 -3.53 13.92
N GLU A 171 5.94 -3.92 13.71
CA GLU A 171 6.92 -4.18 14.79
C GLU A 171 7.20 -2.92 15.61
N LYS A 172 7.34 -1.77 14.95
CA LYS A 172 7.44 -0.45 15.59
C LYS A 172 6.07 0.05 16.08
N GLY A 173 4.99 -0.66 15.80
CA GLY A 173 3.57 -0.40 16.09
C GLY A 173 2.99 0.88 15.49
N LEU A 174 3.64 1.42 14.46
CA LEU A 174 3.16 2.59 13.71
C LEU A 174 1.87 2.28 12.94
N ILE A 175 1.62 1.01 12.66
CA ILE A 175 0.35 0.45 12.19
C ILE A 175 -0.17 -0.54 13.23
N SER A 176 -1.45 -0.43 13.58
CA SER A 176 -2.11 -1.29 14.55
C SER A 176 -2.75 -2.54 13.94
N ALA A 177 -3.22 -2.44 12.69
CA ALA A 177 -3.77 -3.57 11.94
C ALA A 177 -3.73 -3.29 10.44
N THR A 178 -3.81 -4.35 9.64
CA THR A 178 -3.95 -4.27 8.19
C THR A 178 -5.24 -4.91 7.69
N VAL A 179 -5.81 -4.34 6.64
CA VAL A 179 -6.97 -4.90 5.94
C VAL A 179 -6.62 -5.03 4.47
N THR A 180 -6.70 -6.23 3.90
CA THR A 180 -6.55 -6.45 2.45
C THR A 180 -7.91 -6.54 1.78
N CYS A 181 -8.05 -5.91 0.61
CA CYS A 181 -9.32 -5.90 -0.11
C CYS A 181 -9.19 -6.23 -1.60
N GLY A 182 -10.31 -6.57 -2.25
CA GLY A 182 -10.30 -6.99 -3.65
C GLY A 182 -9.57 -8.32 -3.78
N HIS A 183 -8.58 -8.40 -4.66
CA HIS A 183 -7.72 -9.58 -4.84
C HIS A 183 -6.37 -9.55 -4.10
N ALA A 184 -6.06 -8.49 -3.36
CA ALA A 184 -5.00 -8.52 -2.35
C ALA A 184 -5.41 -9.41 -1.17
N PHE A 185 -4.43 -10.01 -0.49
CA PHE A 185 -4.66 -10.97 0.60
C PHE A 185 -3.49 -11.02 1.60
N GLY A 186 -3.66 -11.72 2.71
CA GLY A 186 -2.70 -11.88 3.78
C GLY A 186 -2.69 -10.72 4.80
N GLY A 187 -3.75 -9.92 4.85
CA GLY A 187 -3.95 -8.91 5.90
C GLY A 187 -4.32 -9.52 7.25
N ASP A 188 -4.25 -8.74 8.33
CA ASP A 188 -4.80 -9.15 9.63
C ASP A 188 -6.31 -9.42 9.54
N LEU A 189 -6.97 -8.68 8.66
CA LEU A 189 -8.36 -8.84 8.28
C LEU A 189 -8.49 -8.82 6.76
N GLU A 190 -9.46 -9.57 6.25
CA GLU A 190 -9.74 -9.67 4.83
C GLU A 190 -11.09 -9.03 4.53
N ALA A 191 -11.20 -8.37 3.37
CA ALA A 191 -12.44 -7.75 2.92
C ALA A 191 -12.65 -7.98 1.42
N VAL A 192 -13.90 -8.04 0.98
CA VAL A 192 -14.26 -8.27 -0.44
C VAL A 192 -13.87 -7.08 -1.32
N ASN A 193 -14.08 -5.84 -0.88
CA ASN A 193 -13.79 -4.64 -1.67
C ASN A 193 -13.40 -3.45 -0.77
N LEU A 194 -13.10 -2.29 -1.37
CA LEU A 194 -12.65 -1.12 -0.62
C LEU A 194 -13.70 -0.58 0.38
N TYR A 195 -14.99 -0.67 0.05
CA TYR A 195 -16.06 -0.22 0.94
C TYR A 195 -16.17 -1.14 2.16
N SER A 196 -16.15 -2.45 1.96
CA SER A 196 -16.16 -3.37 3.09
C SER A 196 -14.87 -3.24 3.91
N ALA A 197 -13.71 -3.03 3.27
CA ALA A 197 -12.45 -2.79 3.98
C ALA A 197 -12.47 -1.54 4.87
N LEU A 198 -13.09 -0.45 4.43
CA LEU A 198 -13.30 0.75 5.23
C LEU A 198 -14.19 0.48 6.45
N ALA A 199 -15.26 -0.29 6.28
CA ALA A 199 -16.12 -0.70 7.39
C ALA A 199 -15.38 -1.61 8.38
N VAL A 200 -14.63 -2.59 7.87
CA VAL A 200 -13.80 -3.52 8.65
C VAL A 200 -12.72 -2.79 9.43
N ALA A 201 -12.03 -1.84 8.79
CA ALA A 201 -11.04 -1.00 9.46
C ALA A 201 -11.67 -0.22 10.62
N LYS A 202 -12.88 0.31 10.43
CA LYS A 202 -13.56 1.08 11.47
C LYS A 202 -14.09 0.22 12.62
N VAL A 203 -14.73 -0.90 12.30
CA VAL A 203 -15.50 -1.72 13.26
C VAL A 203 -14.60 -2.75 13.93
N ALA A 204 -14.01 -3.64 13.14
CA ALA A 204 -13.19 -4.75 13.65
C ALA A 204 -11.83 -4.27 14.16
N ALA A 205 -11.12 -3.48 13.35
CA ALA A 205 -9.80 -2.97 13.72
C ALA A 205 -9.84 -1.70 14.58
N ARG A 206 -11.04 -1.11 14.80
CA ARG A 206 -11.26 0.08 15.64
C ARG A 206 -10.34 1.24 15.26
N ALA A 207 -10.25 1.55 13.96
CA ALA A 207 -9.39 2.61 13.46
C ALA A 207 -9.78 3.99 14.01
N ASP A 208 -8.76 4.72 14.49
CA ASP A 208 -8.81 6.16 14.68
C ASP A 208 -8.51 6.87 13.35
N VAL A 209 -7.51 6.38 12.64
CA VAL A 209 -7.11 6.86 11.30
C VAL A 209 -6.96 5.66 10.36
N ILE A 210 -7.49 5.79 9.15
CA ILE A 210 -7.32 4.79 8.10
C ILE A 210 -6.35 5.32 7.04
N VAL A 211 -5.42 4.50 6.58
CA VAL A 211 -4.55 4.83 5.44
C VAL A 211 -4.86 3.85 4.31
N ILE A 212 -5.24 4.35 3.14
CA ILE A 212 -5.46 3.56 1.93
C ILE A 212 -4.28 3.75 0.99
N ALA A 213 -3.69 2.65 0.52
CA ALA A 213 -2.77 2.64 -0.61
C ALA A 213 -2.65 1.23 -1.18
N MET A 214 -2.37 1.10 -2.48
CA MET A 214 -1.86 -0.15 -3.06
C MET A 214 -0.66 -0.72 -2.30
N GLY A 215 -0.49 -2.03 -2.42
CA GLY A 215 0.74 -2.71 -2.06
C GLY A 215 1.92 -2.34 -2.97
N PRO A 216 3.11 -2.93 -2.75
CA PRO A 216 4.24 -2.80 -3.65
C PRO A 216 3.91 -3.17 -5.11
N GLY A 217 4.63 -2.60 -6.08
CA GLY A 217 4.46 -2.96 -7.50
C GLY A 217 3.54 -2.04 -8.30
N ILE A 218 3.68 -0.73 -8.14
CA ILE A 218 2.96 0.24 -8.97
C ILE A 218 3.23 0.02 -10.47
N VAL A 219 2.17 0.10 -11.27
CA VAL A 219 2.24 0.14 -12.74
C VAL A 219 2.03 1.57 -13.24
N GLY A 220 2.75 1.93 -14.29
CA GLY A 220 2.54 3.15 -15.07
C GLY A 220 3.02 2.94 -16.51
N THR A 221 2.16 3.20 -17.49
CA THR A 221 2.45 3.00 -18.92
C THR A 221 2.82 4.30 -19.64
N GLY A 222 2.92 5.42 -18.91
CA GLY A 222 3.09 6.76 -19.48
C GLY A 222 1.85 7.32 -20.18
N SER A 223 0.75 6.55 -20.23
CA SER A 223 -0.54 7.05 -20.72
C SER A 223 -1.32 7.73 -19.58
N LYS A 224 -2.25 8.61 -19.95
CA LYS A 224 -3.04 9.38 -18.99
C LYS A 224 -3.79 8.51 -17.96
N TRP A 225 -4.28 7.34 -18.37
CA TRP A 225 -5.11 6.47 -17.54
C TRP A 225 -4.41 5.17 -17.11
N GLY A 226 -3.32 4.80 -17.77
CA GLY A 226 -2.62 3.54 -17.54
C GLY A 226 -1.66 3.59 -16.37
N TYR A 227 -2.13 3.89 -15.16
CA TYR A 227 -1.31 3.82 -13.95
C TYR A 227 -2.15 3.45 -12.72
N THR A 228 -1.60 2.66 -11.81
CA THR A 228 -2.36 2.16 -10.65
C THR A 228 -2.81 3.28 -9.71
N GLY A 229 -2.02 4.35 -9.59
CA GLY A 229 -2.28 5.47 -8.67
C GLY A 229 -3.57 6.25 -8.94
N VAL A 230 -4.25 5.96 -10.05
CA VAL A 230 -5.58 6.50 -10.37
C VAL A 230 -6.61 6.12 -9.31
N GLU A 231 -6.38 5.01 -8.60
CA GLU A 231 -7.22 4.53 -7.49
C GLU A 231 -7.37 5.54 -6.35
N GLN A 232 -6.46 6.52 -6.20
CA GLN A 232 -6.59 7.57 -5.18
C GLN A 232 -7.92 8.32 -5.33
N GLY A 233 -8.33 8.64 -6.57
CA GLY A 233 -9.62 9.29 -6.81
C GLY A 233 -10.80 8.40 -6.46
N GLN A 234 -10.70 7.09 -6.74
CA GLN A 234 -11.71 6.10 -6.38
C GLN A 234 -11.82 5.92 -4.86
N ALA A 235 -10.69 5.92 -4.15
CA ALA A 235 -10.64 5.86 -2.70
C ALA A 235 -11.28 7.10 -2.06
N ILE A 236 -11.03 8.30 -2.60
CA ILE A 236 -11.68 9.54 -2.15
C ILE A 236 -13.21 9.43 -2.29
N ASN A 237 -13.71 8.91 -3.42
CA ASN A 237 -15.13 8.71 -3.65
C ASN A 237 -15.73 7.70 -2.66
N ALA A 238 -15.05 6.59 -2.39
CA ALA A 238 -15.49 5.58 -1.44
C ALA A 238 -15.57 6.14 0.00
N VAL A 239 -14.54 6.86 0.43
CA VAL A 239 -14.50 7.52 1.75
C VAL A 239 -15.64 8.53 1.89
N HIS A 240 -15.89 9.34 0.85
CA HIS A 240 -16.99 10.30 0.86
C HIS A 240 -18.35 9.61 0.97
N THR A 241 -18.58 8.58 0.15
CA THR A 241 -19.81 7.78 0.15
C THR A 241 -20.11 7.21 1.53
N MET A 242 -19.07 6.78 2.25
CA MET A 242 -19.20 6.21 3.59
C MET A 242 -19.16 7.26 4.72
N GLY A 243 -19.20 8.55 4.41
CA GLY A 243 -19.25 9.63 5.39
C GLY A 243 -17.95 9.87 6.17
N GLY A 244 -16.81 9.47 5.63
CA GLY A 244 -15.47 9.77 6.18
C GLY A 244 -14.93 11.13 5.74
N LYS A 245 -13.72 11.47 6.19
CA LYS A 245 -12.98 12.68 5.74
C LYS A 245 -11.78 12.25 4.90
N ALA A 246 -11.88 12.38 3.58
CA ALA A 246 -10.81 12.00 2.67
C ALA A 246 -9.67 13.03 2.67
N ILE A 247 -8.44 12.55 2.86
CA ILE A 247 -7.20 13.34 2.81
C ILE A 247 -6.33 12.78 1.69
N ALA A 248 -6.14 13.54 0.62
CA ALA A 248 -5.28 13.15 -0.49
C ALA A 248 -3.81 13.43 -0.18
N VAL A 249 -2.95 12.45 -0.42
CA VAL A 249 -1.50 12.63 -0.45
C VAL A 249 -1.05 12.93 -1.87
N PRO A 250 -0.56 14.14 -2.17
CA PRO A 250 -0.01 14.40 -3.49
C PRO A 250 1.34 13.70 -3.66
N ARG A 251 1.62 13.22 -4.87
CA ARG A 251 3.01 12.94 -5.26
C ARG A 251 3.64 14.25 -5.66
N LEU A 252 4.60 14.66 -4.86
CA LEU A 252 5.35 15.90 -5.04
C LEU A 252 6.83 15.55 -5.15
N SER A 253 7.52 16.06 -6.17
CA SER A 253 8.96 15.82 -6.33
C SER A 253 9.60 16.97 -7.10
N PHE A 254 10.86 17.25 -6.76
CA PHE A 254 11.72 18.19 -7.49
C PHE A 254 13.08 17.56 -7.81
N ALA A 255 13.25 16.27 -7.50
CA ALA A 255 14.51 15.54 -7.67
C ALA A 255 14.92 15.36 -9.14
N ASP A 256 13.94 15.35 -10.04
CA ASP A 256 14.19 15.27 -11.48
C ASP A 256 14.42 16.68 -12.05
N PRO A 257 15.54 16.93 -12.76
CA PRO A 257 15.85 18.25 -13.29
C PRO A 257 14.93 18.67 -14.45
N ARG A 258 14.21 17.74 -15.06
CA ARG A 258 13.35 18.03 -16.21
C ARG A 258 12.09 18.77 -15.74
N PRO A 259 11.74 19.95 -16.29
CA PRO A 259 10.64 20.77 -15.79
C PRO A 259 9.27 20.07 -15.68
N ARG A 260 8.97 19.15 -16.60
CA ARG A 260 7.70 18.38 -16.59
C ARG A 260 7.59 17.36 -15.44
N HIS A 261 8.68 17.05 -14.77
CA HIS A 261 8.74 16.12 -13.64
C HIS A 261 8.84 16.85 -12.28
N GLN A 262 8.84 18.19 -12.29
CA GLN A 262 8.93 19.01 -11.09
C GLN A 262 7.55 19.47 -10.58
N GLY A 263 7.39 19.50 -9.27
CA GLY A 263 6.14 19.85 -8.60
C GLY A 263 5.21 18.64 -8.48
N VAL A 264 3.92 18.87 -8.71
CA VAL A 264 2.88 17.85 -8.53
C VAL A 264 2.88 16.89 -9.73
N SER A 265 2.95 15.59 -9.43
CA SER A 265 2.89 14.56 -10.46
C SER A 265 1.58 14.64 -11.26
N HIS A 266 1.67 14.47 -12.58
CA HIS A 266 0.50 14.36 -13.45
C HIS A 266 -0.47 13.23 -13.05
N HIS A 267 0.04 12.18 -12.39
CA HIS A 267 -0.79 11.13 -11.78
C HIS A 267 -1.72 11.70 -10.71
N THR A 268 -1.18 12.49 -9.76
CA THR A 268 -1.99 13.16 -8.74
C THR A 268 -2.95 14.16 -9.37
N LEU A 269 -2.49 14.93 -10.37
CA LEU A 269 -3.36 15.90 -11.03
C LEU A 269 -4.57 15.22 -11.68
N THR A 270 -4.35 14.15 -12.42
CA THR A 270 -5.41 13.39 -13.10
C THR A 270 -6.37 12.75 -12.09
N ALA A 271 -5.84 12.10 -11.03
CA ALA A 271 -6.66 11.45 -10.02
C ALA A 271 -7.60 12.42 -9.29
N LEU A 272 -7.12 13.63 -8.96
CA LEU A 272 -7.93 14.63 -8.26
C LEU A 272 -8.86 15.42 -9.19
N ALA A 273 -8.37 15.84 -10.35
CA ALA A 273 -9.18 16.64 -11.26
C ALA A 273 -10.34 15.83 -11.87
N GLU A 274 -10.07 14.59 -12.30
CA GLU A 274 -10.97 13.84 -13.19
C GLU A 274 -11.60 12.61 -12.55
N VAL A 275 -10.97 11.97 -11.57
CA VAL A 275 -11.47 10.71 -10.97
C VAL A 275 -12.17 10.96 -9.64
N ALA A 276 -11.61 11.84 -8.79
CA ALA A 276 -12.25 12.25 -7.56
C ALA A 276 -13.48 13.13 -7.88
N LEU A 277 -14.66 12.53 -7.77
CA LEU A 277 -15.95 13.21 -7.92
C LEU A 277 -16.30 13.98 -6.64
N ALA A 278 -15.90 13.44 -5.49
CA ALA A 278 -16.10 14.06 -4.19
C ALA A 278 -14.99 15.06 -3.81
N PRO A 279 -15.31 16.12 -3.04
CA PRO A 279 -14.30 16.99 -2.47
C PRO A 279 -13.47 16.25 -1.43
N CYS A 280 -12.19 16.61 -1.33
CA CYS A 280 -11.27 16.07 -0.33
C CYS A 280 -10.39 17.20 0.23
N GLN A 281 -9.63 16.86 1.26
CA GLN A 281 -8.58 17.72 1.79
C GLN A 281 -7.27 17.34 1.12
N LEU A 282 -6.52 18.32 0.60
CA LEU A 282 -5.22 18.11 -0.02
C LEU A 282 -4.14 18.61 0.94
N ALA A 283 -3.28 17.72 1.41
CA ALA A 283 -2.18 18.09 2.29
C ALA A 283 -0.92 18.43 1.46
N LEU A 284 -0.40 19.64 1.64
CA LEU A 284 0.92 20.03 1.13
C LEU A 284 1.86 20.33 2.29
N PRO A 285 3.14 19.93 2.20
CA PRO A 285 4.13 20.43 3.12
C PRO A 285 4.37 21.91 2.84
N ARG A 286 4.85 22.68 3.82
CA ARG A 286 5.36 24.04 3.54
C ARG A 286 6.57 23.91 2.62
N LEU A 287 6.55 24.71 1.54
CA LEU A 287 7.57 24.70 0.50
C LEU A 287 8.26 26.05 0.44
N GLU A 288 9.50 26.04 -0.05
CA GLU A 288 10.20 27.28 -0.42
C GLU A 288 9.37 28.07 -1.45
N PRO A 289 9.44 29.42 -1.44
CA PRO A 289 8.53 30.27 -2.23
C PRO A 289 8.42 29.92 -3.72
N ALA A 290 9.55 29.61 -4.37
CA ALA A 290 9.57 29.24 -5.79
C ALA A 290 8.85 27.91 -6.07
N LYS A 291 9.08 26.89 -5.23
CA LYS A 291 8.42 25.58 -5.30
C LYS A 291 6.92 25.71 -5.00
N ALA A 292 6.57 26.48 -3.96
CA ALA A 292 5.19 26.76 -3.58
C ALA A 292 4.42 27.44 -4.74
N HIS A 293 5.03 28.43 -5.39
CA HIS A 293 4.44 29.11 -6.54
C HIS A 293 4.18 28.15 -7.70
N LEU A 294 5.15 27.29 -8.06
CA LEU A 294 4.97 26.29 -9.12
C LEU A 294 3.82 25.33 -8.81
N VAL A 295 3.81 24.76 -7.60
CA VAL A 295 2.78 23.81 -7.15
C VAL A 295 1.40 24.44 -7.17
N ARG A 296 1.27 25.66 -6.62
CA ARG A 296 -0.02 26.37 -6.61
C ARG A 296 -0.52 26.66 -8.02
N ARG A 297 0.37 27.01 -8.95
CA ARG A 297 0.03 27.19 -10.37
C ARG A 297 -0.47 25.89 -11.01
N GLN A 298 0.22 24.77 -10.78
CA GLN A 298 -0.18 23.45 -11.30
C GLN A 298 -1.56 23.02 -10.76
N LEU A 299 -1.78 23.15 -9.46
CA LEU A 299 -3.05 22.80 -8.83
C LEU A 299 -4.21 23.69 -9.31
N THR A 300 -3.97 25.00 -9.47
CA THR A 300 -4.96 25.94 -9.98
C THR A 300 -5.29 25.64 -11.45
N GLY A 301 -4.26 25.45 -12.29
CA GLY A 301 -4.43 25.16 -13.71
C GLY A 301 -5.14 23.83 -13.99
N ALA A 302 -5.01 22.86 -13.09
CA ALA A 302 -5.74 21.60 -13.14
C ALA A 302 -7.17 21.67 -12.53
N GLY A 303 -7.61 22.83 -12.04
CA GLY A 303 -8.92 22.99 -11.41
C GLY A 303 -9.04 22.27 -10.05
N ILE A 304 -7.94 21.87 -9.42
CA ILE A 304 -7.98 21.09 -8.18
C ILE A 304 -8.46 21.97 -7.02
N LEU A 305 -8.02 23.23 -6.97
CA LEU A 305 -8.35 24.15 -5.87
C LEU A 305 -9.80 24.65 -5.88
N THR A 306 -10.58 24.38 -6.95
CA THR A 306 -12.01 24.73 -6.99
C THR A 306 -12.87 23.66 -6.30
N LYS A 307 -12.39 22.42 -6.23
CA LYS A 307 -13.11 21.27 -5.66
C LYS A 307 -12.51 20.80 -4.33
N HIS A 308 -11.18 20.80 -4.21
CA HIS A 308 -10.45 20.26 -3.07
C HIS A 308 -9.93 21.37 -2.17
N ARG A 309 -9.97 21.14 -0.86
CA ARG A 309 -9.51 22.12 0.12
C ARG A 309 -8.03 21.89 0.45
N LEU A 310 -7.20 22.86 0.12
CA LEU A 310 -5.77 22.82 0.39
C LEU A 310 -5.45 23.12 1.86
N TYR A 311 -4.52 22.35 2.44
CA TYR A 311 -3.93 22.58 3.75
C TYR A 311 -2.41 22.54 3.63
N GLU A 312 -1.74 23.59 4.09
CA GLU A 312 -0.28 23.69 4.12
C GLU A 312 0.21 23.43 5.55
N LEU A 313 1.07 22.43 5.74
CA LEU A 313 1.54 21.98 7.05
C LEU A 313 3.06 21.92 7.10
N GLU A 314 3.64 22.21 8.26
CA GLU A 314 5.03 21.87 8.51
C GLU A 314 5.22 20.36 8.45
N ALA A 315 6.36 19.90 7.92
CA ALA A 315 6.67 18.47 7.82
C ALA A 315 8.17 18.15 7.90
N ASP A 316 9.04 19.16 8.01
CA ASP A 316 10.49 18.94 8.03
C ASP A 316 10.93 18.16 9.27
N ASP A 317 10.32 18.46 10.42
CA ASP A 317 10.53 17.72 11.66
C ASP A 317 10.10 16.24 11.54
N LEU A 318 9.07 15.97 10.74
CA LEU A 318 8.53 14.62 10.54
C LEU A 318 9.41 13.77 9.63
N VAL A 319 9.93 14.34 8.54
CA VAL A 319 10.86 13.62 7.64
C VAL A 319 12.16 13.31 8.39
N LYS A 320 12.65 14.27 9.18
CA LYS A 320 13.82 14.06 10.05
C LYS A 320 13.56 12.95 11.07
N ALA A 321 12.46 13.01 11.80
CA ALA A 321 12.10 11.99 12.79
C ALA A 321 11.96 10.59 12.14
N MET A 322 11.37 10.51 10.93
CA MET A 322 11.22 9.25 10.20
C MET A 322 12.58 8.55 9.97
N VAL A 323 13.61 9.31 9.60
CA VAL A 323 14.95 8.79 9.30
C VAL A 323 15.76 8.58 10.57
N GLU A 324 15.78 9.55 11.48
CA GLU A 324 16.71 9.55 12.62
C GLU A 324 16.15 8.83 13.86
N GLU A 325 14.87 9.07 14.20
CA GLU A 325 14.25 8.55 15.42
C GLU A 325 13.59 7.18 15.16
N TYR A 326 12.79 7.10 14.10
CA TYR A 326 12.11 5.85 13.72
C TYR A 326 13.00 4.92 12.90
N GLN A 327 14.13 5.41 12.37
CA GLN A 327 15.11 4.61 11.62
C GLN A 327 14.51 3.85 10.43
N LEU A 328 13.49 4.43 9.78
CA LEU A 328 12.78 3.78 8.68
C LEU A 328 13.59 3.88 7.39
N GLN A 329 13.99 2.73 6.85
CA GLN A 329 14.73 2.63 5.60
C GLN A 329 13.75 2.54 4.42
N VAL A 330 13.28 3.69 3.96
CA VAL A 330 12.33 3.80 2.85
C VAL A 330 12.95 4.50 1.66
N THR A 331 12.70 3.97 0.47
CA THR A 331 13.01 4.63 -0.80
C THR A 331 11.78 4.70 -1.69
N THR A 332 11.78 5.64 -2.62
CA THR A 332 10.76 5.79 -3.65
C THR A 332 11.45 5.91 -5.00
N MET A 333 11.15 5.01 -5.94
CA MET A 333 11.82 4.97 -7.25
C MET A 333 13.37 4.98 -7.15
N GLY A 334 13.91 4.31 -6.13
CA GLY A 334 15.35 4.26 -5.87
C GLY A 334 15.93 5.47 -5.11
N ARG A 335 15.12 6.46 -4.75
CA ARG A 335 15.55 7.68 -4.05
C ARG A 335 15.20 7.64 -2.57
N SER A 336 16.14 8.06 -1.74
CA SER A 336 16.00 8.24 -0.30
C SER A 336 15.24 9.53 0.08
N PRO A 337 14.87 9.72 1.36
CA PRO A 337 14.27 10.97 1.83
C PRO A 337 15.16 12.20 1.69
N ALA A 338 16.48 12.03 1.65
CA ALA A 338 17.41 13.13 1.38
C ALA A 338 17.38 13.55 -0.10
N GLU A 339 17.19 12.60 -1.02
CA GLU A 339 17.17 12.84 -2.46
C GLU A 339 15.82 13.34 -2.99
N ASP A 340 14.71 12.95 -2.36
CA ASP A 340 13.35 13.33 -2.77
C ASP A 340 12.49 13.77 -1.57
N ARG A 341 12.97 14.78 -0.83
CA ARG A 341 12.39 15.25 0.44
C ARG A 341 10.90 15.56 0.33
N GLU A 342 10.49 16.35 -0.67
CA GLU A 342 9.12 16.80 -0.85
C GLU A 342 8.10 15.66 -0.99
N PHE A 343 8.53 14.51 -1.50
CA PHE A 343 7.70 13.30 -1.60
C PHE A 343 7.30 12.78 -0.21
N PHE A 344 8.28 12.64 0.68
CA PHE A 344 8.05 12.15 2.04
C PHE A 344 7.40 13.21 2.91
N ALA A 345 7.77 14.48 2.73
CA ALA A 345 7.16 15.60 3.45
C ALA A 345 5.66 15.72 3.16
N ALA A 346 5.22 15.54 1.90
CA ALA A 346 3.81 15.54 1.54
C ALA A 346 3.03 14.40 2.21
N ALA A 347 3.60 13.20 2.26
CA ALA A 347 3.03 12.06 2.96
C ALA A 347 2.93 12.29 4.47
N ALA A 348 3.98 12.81 5.09
CA ALA A 348 3.99 13.15 6.52
C ALA A 348 2.99 14.26 6.87
N ALA A 349 2.89 15.31 6.04
CA ALA A 349 1.90 16.37 6.19
C ALA A 349 0.46 15.84 6.17
N ALA A 350 0.17 14.87 5.30
CA ALA A 350 -1.14 14.23 5.25
C ALA A 350 -1.46 13.43 6.52
N GLY A 351 -0.47 12.72 7.07
CA GLY A 351 -0.59 12.02 8.35
C GLY A 351 -0.88 12.98 9.51
N ARG A 352 -0.11 14.07 9.58
CA ARG A 352 -0.31 15.15 10.56
C ARG A 352 -1.70 15.78 10.44
N LEU A 353 -2.15 16.07 9.23
CA LEU A 353 -3.50 16.60 8.98
C LEU A 353 -4.61 15.63 9.43
N ALA A 354 -4.41 14.32 9.26
CA ALA A 354 -5.37 13.31 9.70
C ALA A 354 -5.48 13.27 11.23
N ALA A 355 -4.35 13.27 11.93
CA ALA A 355 -4.30 13.29 13.39
C ALA A 355 -4.99 14.52 13.99
N ARG A 356 -4.80 15.72 13.40
CA ARG A 356 -5.47 16.97 13.83
C ARG A 356 -6.99 16.93 13.76
N GLN A 357 -7.58 15.96 13.06
CA GLN A 357 -9.03 15.86 12.88
C GLN A 357 -9.70 14.90 13.86
N ILE A 358 -8.92 14.20 14.66
CA ILE A 358 -9.41 13.41 15.78
C ILE A 358 -9.80 14.38 16.89
N VAL A 359 -11.09 14.37 17.23
CA VAL A 359 -11.61 15.09 18.38
C VAL A 359 -11.65 14.09 19.52
N TRP A 360 -10.99 14.43 20.62
CA TRP A 360 -10.90 13.61 21.82
C TRP A 360 -12.14 13.72 22.69
#